data_AF-A0A2G8HQI5-F1
#
_entry.id   AF-A0A2G8HQI5-F1
#
_cell.length_a   1.000
_cell.length_b   1.000
_cell.length_c   1.000
_cell.angle_alpha   90.00
_cell.angle_beta   90.00
_cell.angle_gamma   90.00
#
_symmetry.space_group_name_H-M   'P 1'
#
loop_
_entity.id
_entity.type
_entity.pdbx_description
1 polymer ?
#
loop_
_entity_poly.entity_id
_entity_poly.type
_entity_poly.pdbx_seq_one_letter_code
_entity_poly.pdbx_strand_id
1 'polypeptide(L)'
;MSLEKKNENKDGRGIMKCPICNSGKIVSQKESFTTPYKASNGDDLVVPNVLVQSCKDCEETWIEAAESKRVGKWIAKERFTPLSREEIKRLRESLPVGTKTELAELLCLNEKAFVKWEKGYNEPNKANDLLLRLIARSRDNFDFVKSLHKKNFKFDASDYFWLQVNEEESDISSADYLSYSYSSVEGTFLSVDSRVQVDSVYDDYSVESSESDFKQPKAA
;
A
#
# COMPACT_ATOMS: atom_id res chain seq x y z
N MET A 1 41.29 41.41 -20.17
CA MET A 1 40.65 40.37 -21.01
C MET A 1 40.17 39.28 -20.07
N SER A 2 38.95 39.42 -19.57
CA SER A 2 38.35 38.48 -18.61
C SER A 2 37.30 37.66 -19.34
N LEU A 3 37.49 36.35 -19.39
CA LEU A 3 36.57 35.41 -20.03
C LEU A 3 35.52 34.97 -19.01
N GLU A 4 34.31 35.49 -19.16
CA GLU A 4 33.12 35.00 -18.46
C GLU A 4 32.73 33.62 -19.03
N LYS A 5 32.82 32.59 -18.19
CA LYS A 5 32.37 31.24 -18.54
C LYS A 5 30.85 31.15 -18.38
N LYS A 6 30.13 31.01 -19.49
CA LYS A 6 28.70 30.65 -19.49
C LYS A 6 28.53 29.21 -18.99
N ASN A 7 27.88 29.07 -17.82
CA ASN A 7 27.35 27.80 -17.35
C ASN A 7 26.06 27.49 -18.12
N GLU A 8 26.17 26.75 -19.22
CA GLU A 8 25.01 26.16 -19.89
C GLU A 8 24.61 24.89 -19.15
N ASN A 9 23.61 25.01 -18.28
CA ASN A 9 22.94 23.89 -17.64
C ASN A 9 22.21 23.09 -18.73
N LYS A 10 22.78 21.93 -19.09
CA LYS A 10 22.36 21.06 -20.19
C LYS A 10 21.29 20.03 -19.79
N ASP A 11 20.49 20.37 -18.80
CA ASP A 11 19.34 19.55 -18.41
C ASP A 11 18.18 19.98 -19.29
N GLY A 12 17.81 19.17 -20.29
CA GLY A 12 16.67 19.38 -21.19
C GLY A 12 15.29 19.36 -20.51
N ARG A 13 15.20 19.80 -19.25
CA ARG A 13 13.95 20.03 -18.53
C ARG A 13 13.40 21.38 -19.01
N GLY A 14 12.34 21.32 -19.80
CA GLY A 14 11.60 22.51 -20.23
C GLY A 14 11.26 23.40 -19.04
N ILE A 15 11.26 24.72 -19.26
CA ILE A 15 10.91 25.71 -18.24
C ILE A 15 9.53 25.37 -17.70
N MET A 16 9.47 24.88 -16.47
CA MET A 16 8.20 24.59 -15.79
C MET A 16 7.51 25.92 -15.50
N LYS A 17 6.21 25.98 -15.79
CA LYS A 17 5.36 27.14 -15.48
C LYS A 17 4.32 26.73 -14.45
N CYS A 18 3.87 27.69 -13.65
CA CYS A 18 2.81 27.46 -12.68
C CYS A 18 1.52 27.00 -13.41
N PRO A 19 0.85 25.92 -12.95
CA PRO A 19 -0.36 25.42 -13.60
C PRO A 19 -1.58 26.36 -13.46
N ILE A 20 -1.55 27.28 -12.50
CA ILE A 20 -2.67 28.20 -12.20
C ILE A 20 -2.51 29.54 -12.93
N CYS A 21 -1.37 30.22 -12.76
CA CYS A 21 -1.14 31.55 -13.32
C CYS A 21 -0.18 31.60 -14.51
N ASN A 22 0.40 30.45 -14.90
CA ASN A 22 1.37 30.32 -16.00
C ASN A 22 2.66 31.13 -15.84
N SER A 23 2.98 31.61 -14.63
CA SER A 23 4.24 32.31 -14.37
C SER A 23 5.42 31.35 -14.29
N GLY A 24 6.62 31.84 -14.64
CA GLY A 24 7.87 31.08 -14.57
C GLY A 24 8.64 31.24 -13.25
N LYS A 25 8.07 31.94 -12.25
CA LYS A 25 8.74 32.24 -10.99
C LYS A 25 8.45 31.16 -9.94
N ILE A 26 8.98 29.97 -10.16
CA ILE A 26 8.81 28.82 -9.26
C ILE A 26 10.02 28.73 -8.32
N VAL A 27 9.75 28.49 -7.04
CA VAL A 27 10.76 28.16 -6.02
C VAL A 27 10.54 26.73 -5.56
N SER A 28 11.63 25.96 -5.46
CA SER A 28 11.60 24.64 -4.84
C SER A 28 12.21 24.71 -3.45
N GLN A 29 11.50 24.18 -2.46
CA GLN A 29 11.97 24.11 -1.07
C GLN A 29 11.73 22.71 -0.49
N LYS A 30 12.54 22.34 0.51
CA LYS A 30 12.41 21.07 1.22
C LYS A 30 11.68 21.31 2.53
N GLU A 31 10.56 20.63 2.72
CA GLU A 31 9.72 20.75 3.90
C GLU A 31 9.42 19.39 4.51
N SER A 32 9.00 19.38 5.78
CA SER A 32 8.40 18.21 6.39
C SER A 32 6.90 18.18 6.10
N PHE A 33 6.39 17.06 5.61
CA PHE A 33 4.96 16.87 5.34
C PHE A 33 4.35 15.95 6.40
N THR A 34 3.43 16.48 7.20
CA THR A 34 2.63 15.67 8.14
C THR A 34 1.46 15.06 7.40
N THR A 35 1.37 13.74 7.42
CA THR A 35 0.33 13.01 6.69
C THR A 35 -0.95 12.89 7.54
N PRO A 36 -2.13 12.68 6.92
CA PRO A 36 -3.36 12.41 7.67
C PRO A 36 -3.38 11.01 8.31
N TYR A 37 -2.38 10.18 8.02
CA TYR A 37 -2.28 8.82 8.55
C TYR A 37 -1.41 8.79 9.80
N LYS A 38 -1.71 7.84 10.69
CA LYS A 38 -0.85 7.53 11.84
C LYS A 38 0.23 6.53 11.44
N ALA A 39 1.38 6.65 12.11
CA ALA A 39 2.40 5.63 12.10
C ALA A 39 1.89 4.36 12.79
N SER A 40 2.61 3.25 12.64
CA SER A 40 2.22 1.98 13.24
C SER A 40 2.18 1.99 14.78
N ASN A 41 2.92 2.90 15.40
CA ASN A 41 2.91 3.12 16.84
C ASN A 41 1.79 4.08 17.32
N GLY A 42 1.00 4.66 16.39
CA GLY A 42 -0.07 5.60 16.68
C GLY A 42 0.32 7.09 16.62
N ASP A 43 1.61 7.40 16.44
CA ASP A 43 2.10 8.77 16.36
C ASP A 43 1.77 9.45 15.01
N ASP A 44 1.90 10.77 14.97
CA ASP A 44 1.81 11.52 13.72
C ASP A 44 2.93 11.13 12.77
N LEU A 45 2.54 10.80 11.54
CA LEU A 45 3.45 10.34 10.52
C LEU A 45 4.00 11.55 9.73
N VAL A 46 5.28 11.84 9.89
CA VAL A 46 5.95 12.99 9.26
C VAL A 46 6.96 12.51 8.22
N VAL A 47 6.75 12.91 6.97
CA VAL A 47 7.66 12.63 5.86
C VAL A 47 8.69 13.76 5.76
N PRO A 48 9.99 13.49 5.98
CA PRO A 48 11.00 14.53 5.93
C PRO A 48 11.40 14.87 4.48
N ASN A 49 11.87 16.10 4.30
CA ASN A 49 12.52 16.57 3.07
C ASN A 49 11.69 16.41 1.80
N VAL A 50 10.38 16.66 1.87
CA VAL A 50 9.49 16.70 0.71
C VAL A 50 9.81 17.92 -0.13
N LEU A 51 10.10 17.71 -1.41
CA LEU A 51 10.35 18.78 -2.37
C LEU A 51 9.01 19.41 -2.78
N VAL A 52 8.73 20.59 -2.23
CA VAL A 52 7.54 21.39 -2.53
C VAL A 52 7.94 22.51 -3.49
N GLN A 53 7.14 22.69 -4.54
CA GLN A 53 7.23 23.80 -5.47
C GLN A 53 6.19 24.84 -5.10
N SER A 54 6.59 26.11 -5.09
CA SER A 54 5.75 27.26 -4.78
C SER A 54 5.88 28.31 -5.89
N CYS A 55 4.75 28.84 -6.36
CA CYS A 55 4.72 29.98 -7.27
C CYS A 55 4.86 31.30 -6.50
N LYS A 56 5.85 32.14 -6.83
CA LYS A 56 6.00 33.46 -6.18
C LYS A 56 4.91 34.48 -6.54
N ASP A 57 4.16 34.26 -7.62
CA ASP A 57 3.18 35.25 -8.10
C ASP A 57 1.75 34.95 -7.62
N CYS A 58 1.36 33.67 -7.49
CA CYS A 58 0.01 33.27 -7.04
C CYS A 58 0.00 32.39 -5.78
N GLU A 59 1.17 32.12 -5.19
CA GLU A 59 1.34 31.35 -3.95
C GLU A 59 0.90 29.89 -3.99
N GLU A 60 0.44 29.39 -5.14
CA GLU A 60 0.09 27.98 -5.32
C GLU A 60 1.29 27.08 -4.99
N THR A 61 1.02 25.98 -4.28
CA THR A 61 2.03 24.99 -3.93
C THR A 61 1.66 23.61 -4.47
N TRP A 62 2.65 22.88 -4.98
CA TRP A 62 2.45 21.52 -5.49
C TRP A 62 3.72 20.70 -5.34
N ILE A 63 3.58 19.38 -5.51
CA ILE A 63 4.70 18.44 -5.53
C ILE A 63 4.77 17.77 -6.91
N GLU A 64 5.97 17.46 -7.38
CA GLU A 64 6.14 16.74 -8.63
C GLU A 64 5.65 15.28 -8.50
N ALA A 65 5.22 14.69 -9.61
CA ALA A 65 4.72 13.31 -9.62
C ALA A 65 5.75 12.28 -9.07
N ALA A 66 7.04 12.48 -9.36
CA ALA A 66 8.10 11.63 -8.82
C ALA A 66 8.22 11.75 -7.30
N GLU A 67 8.07 12.97 -6.77
CA GLU A 67 8.12 13.24 -5.34
C GLU A 67 6.88 12.72 -4.62
N SER A 68 5.69 12.89 -5.22
CA SER A 68 4.45 12.28 -4.73
C SER A 68 4.56 10.75 -4.61
N LYS A 69 5.12 10.08 -5.62
CA LYS A 69 5.41 8.63 -5.56
C LYS A 69 6.39 8.28 -4.44
N ARG A 70 7.42 9.09 -4.22
CA ARG A 70 8.40 8.90 -3.13
C ARG A 70 7.73 9.02 -1.75
N VAL A 71 6.92 10.06 -1.56
CA VAL A 71 6.14 10.31 -0.34
C VAL A 71 5.19 9.13 -0.10
N GLY A 72 4.41 8.71 -1.11
CA GLY A 72 3.50 7.57 -1.02
C GLY A 72 4.20 6.27 -0.60
N LYS A 73 5.37 5.96 -1.18
CA LYS A 73 6.19 4.79 -0.80
C LYS A 73 6.69 4.87 0.64
N TRP A 74 7.14 6.05 1.07
CA TRP A 74 7.57 6.27 2.45
C TRP A 74 6.39 6.01 3.40
N ILE A 75 5.21 6.57 3.11
CA ILE A 75 4.01 6.41 3.95
C ILE A 75 3.61 4.95 4.04
N ALA A 76 3.55 4.24 2.90
CA ALA A 76 3.19 2.84 2.85
C ALA A 76 4.14 1.96 3.69
N LYS A 77 5.43 2.29 3.72
CA LYS A 77 6.43 1.59 4.51
C LYS A 77 6.21 1.80 6.01
N GLU A 78 6.00 3.03 6.44
CA GLU A 78 5.98 3.39 7.86
C GLU A 78 4.62 3.11 8.53
N ARG A 79 3.57 2.95 7.72
CA ARG A 79 2.26 2.46 8.19
C ARG A 79 2.24 0.95 8.42
N PHE A 80 3.14 0.19 7.82
CA PHE A 80 3.14 -1.27 7.92
C PHE A 80 4.26 -1.74 8.84
N THR A 81 3.89 -2.28 10.00
CA THR A 81 4.83 -2.97 10.88
C THR A 81 4.78 -4.47 10.63
N PRO A 82 5.85 -5.06 10.06
CA PRO A 82 5.93 -6.50 9.89
C PRO A 82 5.94 -7.18 11.25
N LEU A 83 5.41 -8.41 11.32
CA LEU A 83 5.52 -9.23 12.52
C LEU A 83 7.00 -9.50 12.84
N SER A 84 7.37 -9.33 14.11
CA SER A 84 8.65 -9.77 14.65
C SER A 84 8.76 -11.29 14.67
N ARG A 85 9.97 -11.81 14.83
CA ARG A 85 10.24 -13.26 14.84
C ARG A 85 9.49 -13.94 15.98
N GLU A 86 9.46 -13.28 17.13
CA GLU A 86 8.79 -13.72 18.34
C GLU A 86 7.27 -13.75 18.16
N GLU A 87 6.71 -12.73 17.49
CA GLU A 87 5.28 -12.69 17.16
C GLU A 87 4.89 -13.77 16.15
N ILE A 88 5.69 -13.98 15.09
CA ILE A 88 5.46 -15.06 14.11
C ILE A 88 5.45 -16.41 14.82
N LYS A 89 6.43 -16.66 15.70
CA LYS A 89 6.51 -17.88 16.49
C LYS A 89 5.26 -18.05 17.37
N ARG A 90 4.87 -17.00 18.09
CA ARG A 90 3.69 -17.01 18.98
C ARG A 90 2.40 -17.26 18.22
N LEU A 91 2.22 -16.63 17.05
CA LEU A 91 1.05 -16.86 16.19
C LEU A 91 1.02 -18.29 15.70
N ARG A 92 2.13 -18.83 15.18
CA ARG A 92 2.20 -20.23 14.77
C ARG A 92 1.82 -21.18 15.92
N GLU A 93 2.38 -20.98 17.10
CA GLU A 93 2.13 -21.84 18.27
C GLU A 93 0.69 -21.74 18.80
N SER A 94 -0.03 -20.66 18.46
CA SER A 94 -1.44 -20.51 18.79
C SER A 94 -2.40 -21.24 17.84
N LEU A 95 -1.92 -21.63 16.65
CA LEU A 95 -2.73 -22.31 15.64
C LEU A 95 -2.82 -23.82 15.91
N PRO A 96 -3.93 -24.50 15.54
CA PRO A 96 -4.12 -25.92 15.77
C PRO A 96 -3.40 -26.78 14.71
N VAL A 97 -2.09 -26.56 14.56
CA VAL A 97 -1.16 -27.26 13.65
C VAL A 97 0.02 -27.79 14.44
N GLY A 98 0.44 -29.02 14.16
CA GLY A 98 1.48 -29.71 14.93
C GLY A 98 2.89 -29.27 14.56
N THR A 99 3.12 -28.84 13.31
CA THR A 99 4.46 -28.57 12.79
C THR A 99 4.56 -27.31 11.92
N LYS A 100 5.79 -26.81 11.74
CA LYS A 100 6.10 -25.70 10.82
C LYS A 100 5.82 -26.07 9.36
N THR A 101 6.14 -27.31 8.98
CA THR A 101 5.91 -27.84 7.63
C THR A 101 4.43 -27.92 7.33
N GLU A 102 3.62 -28.45 8.25
CA GLU A 102 2.16 -28.54 8.09
C GLU A 102 1.53 -27.16 7.89
N LEU A 103 1.94 -26.16 8.67
CA LEU A 103 1.44 -24.80 8.46
C LEU A 103 1.93 -24.18 7.14
N ALA A 104 3.17 -24.45 6.73
CA ALA A 104 3.70 -23.97 5.46
C ALA A 104 2.89 -24.55 4.29
N GLU A 105 2.64 -25.86 4.31
CA GLU A 105 1.82 -26.55 3.30
C GLU A 105 0.39 -25.99 3.25
N LEU A 106 -0.26 -25.86 4.41
CA LEU A 106 -1.60 -25.30 4.52
C LEU A 106 -1.73 -23.92 3.87
N LEU A 107 -0.69 -23.09 3.97
CA LEU A 107 -0.64 -21.73 3.43
C LEU A 107 0.02 -21.64 2.05
N CYS A 108 0.35 -22.78 1.41
CA CYS A 108 1.07 -22.86 0.14
C CYS A 108 2.40 -22.08 0.14
N LEU A 109 3.10 -22.11 1.27
CA LEU A 109 4.40 -21.51 1.44
C LEU A 109 5.50 -22.56 1.25
N ASN A 110 6.72 -22.09 1.01
CA ASN A 110 7.89 -22.95 1.06
C ASN A 110 8.02 -23.58 2.46
N GLU A 111 8.31 -24.88 2.55
CA GLU A 111 8.48 -25.61 3.81
C GLU A 111 9.44 -24.91 4.80
N LYS A 112 10.48 -24.25 4.28
CA LYS A 112 11.49 -23.55 5.09
C LYS A 112 11.10 -22.12 5.45
N ALA A 113 9.93 -21.62 5.05
CA ALA A 113 9.51 -20.23 5.27
C ALA A 113 9.50 -19.88 6.76
N PHE A 114 8.76 -20.63 7.58
CA PHE A 114 8.69 -20.40 9.03
C PHE A 114 10.04 -20.58 9.72
N VAL A 115 10.88 -21.51 9.26
CA VAL A 115 12.23 -21.67 9.79
C VAL A 115 13.07 -20.42 9.52
N LYS A 116 12.97 -19.85 8.32
CA LYS A 116 13.69 -18.63 7.94
C LYS A 116 13.18 -17.41 8.70
N TRP A 117 11.86 -17.25 8.82
CA TRP A 117 11.24 -16.12 9.49
C TRP A 117 11.52 -16.11 10.99
N GLU A 118 11.32 -17.24 11.67
CA GLU A 118 11.56 -17.31 13.13
C GLU A 118 13.04 -17.20 13.50
N LYS A 119 13.96 -17.59 12.61
CA LYS A 119 15.40 -17.38 12.80
C LYS A 119 15.86 -15.98 12.40
N GLY A 120 15.01 -15.22 11.69
CA GLY A 120 15.33 -13.89 11.19
C GLY A 120 16.29 -13.90 9.99
N TYR A 121 16.35 -15.01 9.24
CA TYR A 121 17.11 -15.03 7.99
C TYR A 121 16.46 -14.14 6.93
N ASN A 122 15.12 -14.15 6.87
CA ASN A 122 14.31 -13.32 5.98
C ASN A 122 13.04 -12.88 6.74
N GLU A 123 12.39 -11.82 6.28
CA GLU A 123 11.07 -11.40 6.75
C GLU A 123 9.96 -11.95 5.83
N PRO A 124 8.73 -12.16 6.33
CA PRO A 124 7.59 -12.44 5.47
C PRO A 124 7.29 -11.22 4.59
N ASN A 125 6.84 -11.45 3.36
CA ASN A 125 6.28 -10.36 2.56
C ASN A 125 4.95 -9.90 3.18
N LYS A 126 4.47 -8.72 2.77
CA LYS A 126 3.24 -8.12 3.32
C LYS A 126 2.01 -9.04 3.20
N ALA A 127 1.88 -9.77 2.10
CA ALA A 127 0.75 -10.68 1.88
C ALA A 127 0.76 -11.86 2.87
N ASN A 128 1.93 -12.48 3.08
CA ASN A 128 2.11 -13.61 3.99
C ASN A 128 1.93 -13.18 5.45
N ASP A 129 2.41 -11.98 5.81
CA ASP A 129 2.19 -11.40 7.13
C ASP A 129 0.69 -11.20 7.42
N LEU A 130 -0.04 -10.60 6.48
CA LEU A 130 -1.49 -10.41 6.57
C LEU A 130 -2.24 -11.74 6.62
N LEU A 131 -1.84 -12.73 5.81
CA LEU A 131 -2.43 -14.07 5.83
C LEU A 131 -2.25 -14.72 7.20
N LEU A 132 -1.05 -14.64 7.78
CA LEU A 132 -0.78 -15.20 9.12
C LEU A 132 -1.63 -14.51 10.20
N ARG A 133 -1.77 -13.18 10.13
CA ARG A 133 -2.66 -12.43 11.02
C ARG A 133 -4.13 -12.82 10.83
N LEU A 134 -4.57 -13.00 9.58
CA LEU A 134 -5.95 -13.34 9.24
C LEU A 134 -6.35 -14.71 9.79
N ILE A 135 -5.53 -15.74 9.55
CA ILE A 135 -5.83 -17.10 10.04
C ILE A 135 -5.74 -17.20 11.57
N ALA A 136 -4.88 -16.40 12.20
CA ALA A 136 -4.75 -16.39 13.65
C ALA A 136 -5.85 -15.57 14.35
N ARG A 137 -6.57 -14.71 13.61
CA ARG A 137 -7.60 -13.83 14.17
C ARG A 137 -8.87 -14.57 14.60
N SER A 138 -9.26 -15.62 13.88
CA SER A 138 -10.47 -16.40 14.17
C SER A 138 -10.32 -17.84 13.71
N ARG A 139 -11.03 -18.74 14.39
CA ARG A 139 -11.09 -20.15 14.03
C ARG A 139 -11.75 -20.35 12.66
N ASP A 140 -12.79 -19.57 12.36
CA ASP A 140 -13.49 -19.63 11.09
C ASP A 140 -12.56 -19.32 9.91
N ASN A 141 -11.65 -18.34 10.04
CA ASN A 141 -10.67 -18.03 8.99
C ASN A 141 -9.70 -19.20 8.78
N PHE A 142 -9.24 -19.81 9.87
CA PHE A 142 -8.37 -20.99 9.79
C PHE A 142 -9.08 -22.17 9.12
N ASP A 143 -10.31 -22.48 9.56
CA ASP A 143 -11.10 -23.58 9.02
C ASP A 143 -11.48 -23.34 7.56
N PHE A 144 -11.75 -22.09 7.17
CA PHE A 144 -11.96 -21.69 5.78
C PHE A 144 -10.73 -21.97 4.92
N VAL A 145 -9.54 -21.49 5.29
CA VAL A 145 -8.30 -21.76 4.54
C VAL A 145 -8.00 -23.26 4.47
N LYS A 146 -8.25 -23.99 5.56
CA LYS A 146 -8.12 -25.45 5.58
C LYS A 146 -9.10 -26.15 4.62
N SER A 147 -10.32 -25.64 4.50
CA SER A 147 -11.31 -26.14 3.54
C SER A 147 -10.87 -25.88 2.09
N LEU A 148 -10.32 -24.70 1.80
CA LEU A 148 -9.77 -24.36 0.49
C LEU A 148 -8.61 -25.30 0.12
N HIS A 149 -7.69 -25.54 1.06
CA HIS A 149 -6.58 -26.47 0.83
C HIS A 149 -7.07 -27.89 0.50
N LYS A 150 -8.10 -28.39 1.19
CA LYS A 150 -8.71 -29.70 0.86
C LYS A 150 -9.33 -29.74 -0.54
N LYS A 151 -9.86 -28.61 -1.02
CA LYS A 151 -10.39 -28.45 -2.37
C LYS A 151 -9.30 -28.12 -3.41
N ASN A 152 -8.02 -28.19 -3.06
CA ASN A 152 -6.88 -27.74 -3.88
C ASN A 152 -7.07 -26.30 -4.41
N PHE A 153 -7.65 -25.43 -3.58
CA PHE A 153 -7.93 -24.02 -3.89
C PHE A 153 -8.79 -23.81 -5.13
N LYS A 154 -9.55 -24.83 -5.55
CA LYS A 154 -10.52 -24.67 -6.63
C LYS A 154 -11.59 -23.67 -6.19
N PHE A 155 -11.79 -22.63 -7.00
CA PHE A 155 -12.81 -21.63 -6.78
C PHE A 155 -14.21 -22.25 -6.80
N ASP A 156 -15.01 -21.89 -5.80
CA ASP A 156 -16.41 -22.29 -5.62
C ASP A 156 -17.17 -21.08 -5.09
N ALA A 157 -18.11 -20.55 -5.86
CA ALA A 157 -18.85 -19.33 -5.50
C ALA A 157 -19.61 -19.48 -4.18
N SER A 158 -20.03 -20.71 -3.85
CA SER A 158 -20.75 -21.00 -2.62
C SER A 158 -19.89 -20.85 -1.35
N ASP A 159 -18.56 -20.81 -1.48
CA ASP A 159 -17.66 -20.59 -0.34
C ASP A 159 -17.58 -19.10 0.09
N TYR A 160 -18.10 -18.18 -0.74
CA TYR A 160 -17.94 -16.74 -0.54
C TYR A 160 -19.26 -16.06 -0.27
N PHE A 161 -19.44 -15.58 0.96
CA PHE A 161 -20.65 -14.90 1.44
C PHE A 161 -21.18 -13.84 0.45
N TRP A 162 -20.31 -12.94 -0.03
CA TRP A 162 -20.70 -11.83 -0.91
C TRP A 162 -21.15 -12.27 -2.32
N LEU A 163 -20.82 -13.49 -2.74
CA LEU A 163 -21.27 -14.02 -4.03
C LEU A 163 -22.63 -14.74 -3.92
N GLN A 164 -23.08 -15.05 -2.71
CA GLN A 164 -24.38 -15.67 -2.47
C GLN A 164 -25.53 -14.65 -2.46
N VAL A 165 -25.25 -13.36 -2.32
CA VAL A 165 -26.27 -12.33 -2.02
C VAL A 165 -27.17 -11.96 -3.21
N ASN A 166 -26.96 -12.46 -4.42
CA ASN A 166 -27.65 -11.95 -5.61
C ASN A 166 -28.40 -13.02 -6.42
N GLU A 167 -29.58 -13.44 -5.95
CA GLU A 167 -30.66 -13.86 -6.85
C GLU A 167 -32.03 -13.23 -6.51
N GLU A 168 -32.29 -12.77 -5.27
CA GLU A 168 -33.63 -12.28 -4.88
C GLU A 168 -33.80 -10.74 -4.86
N GLU A 169 -32.75 -9.92 -4.94
CA GLU A 169 -32.85 -8.44 -4.92
C GLU A 169 -32.85 -7.77 -6.32
N SER A 170 -33.06 -8.53 -7.40
CA SER A 170 -33.12 -7.97 -8.76
C SER A 170 -34.39 -7.15 -9.08
N ASP A 171 -35.31 -7.01 -8.12
CA ASP A 171 -36.52 -6.18 -8.23
C ASP A 171 -36.37 -4.78 -7.59
N ILE A 172 -35.15 -4.31 -7.30
CA ILE A 172 -34.93 -2.88 -7.05
C ILE A 172 -35.01 -2.16 -8.41
N SER A 173 -36.22 -1.70 -8.73
CA SER A 173 -36.51 -0.79 -9.84
C SER A 173 -35.45 0.31 -9.90
N SER A 174 -34.87 0.54 -11.08
CA SER A 174 -33.84 1.55 -11.33
C SER A 174 -34.24 2.99 -10.95
N ALA A 175 -35.49 3.20 -10.52
CA ALA A 175 -36.01 4.47 -10.03
C ALA A 175 -35.54 4.82 -8.59
N ASP A 176 -35.26 3.84 -7.72
CA ASP A 176 -34.96 4.11 -6.30
C ASP A 176 -33.48 4.35 -6.00
N TYR A 177 -32.56 3.95 -6.90
CA TYR A 177 -31.13 4.18 -6.70
C TYR A 177 -30.74 5.67 -6.84
N LEU A 178 -31.60 6.49 -7.45
CA LEU A 178 -31.38 7.94 -7.58
C LEU A 178 -31.94 8.76 -6.41
N SER A 179 -32.68 8.17 -5.47
CA SER A 179 -33.21 8.90 -4.30
C SER A 179 -32.34 8.78 -3.04
N TYR A 180 -31.31 7.93 -3.05
CA TYR A 180 -30.43 7.71 -1.89
C TYR A 180 -29.11 8.49 -1.92
N SER A 181 -28.87 9.30 -2.95
CA SER A 181 -27.86 10.35 -2.89
C SER A 181 -28.56 11.68 -2.59
N TYR A 182 -28.19 12.34 -1.49
CA TYR A 182 -28.69 13.66 -1.04
C TYR A 182 -30.00 13.72 -0.23
N SER A 183 -30.05 13.05 0.93
CA SER A 183 -30.74 13.68 2.07
C SER A 183 -30.13 13.22 3.40
N SER A 184 -29.84 14.20 4.26
CA SER A 184 -29.42 14.05 5.66
C SER A 184 -27.91 13.90 5.95
N VAL A 185 -27.17 14.98 5.70
CA VAL A 185 -26.20 15.47 6.68
C VAL A 185 -26.44 16.97 6.90
N GLU A 186 -27.53 17.32 7.59
CA GLU A 186 -27.57 18.60 8.31
C GLU A 186 -26.72 18.45 9.57
N GLY A 187 -25.41 18.47 9.37
CA GLY A 187 -24.42 18.67 10.42
C GLY A 187 -23.64 19.92 10.07
N THR A 188 -23.76 20.95 10.90
CA THR A 188 -23.02 22.21 10.83
C THR A 188 -21.57 22.00 10.38
N PHE A 189 -21.30 22.33 9.12
CA PHE A 189 -19.97 22.32 8.53
C PHE A 189 -19.33 23.67 8.85
N LEU A 190 -18.36 23.67 9.78
CA LEU A 190 -17.42 24.78 9.89
C LEU A 190 -16.62 24.82 8.58
N SER A 191 -16.67 25.95 7.88
CA SER A 191 -15.95 26.20 6.63
C SER A 191 -14.45 25.92 6.81
N VAL A 192 -13.99 24.82 6.20
CA VAL A 192 -12.59 24.62 5.87
C VAL A 192 -12.50 24.65 4.35
N ASP A 193 -11.91 25.73 3.83
CA ASP A 193 -11.55 25.87 2.42
C ASP A 193 -10.69 24.67 1.99
N SER A 194 -11.24 23.83 1.13
CA SER A 194 -10.58 22.61 0.64
C SER A 194 -10.67 22.56 -0.89
N ARG A 195 -9.72 23.23 -1.54
CA ARG A 195 -9.27 22.88 -2.89
C ARG A 195 -8.06 21.97 -2.76
N VAL A 196 -8.29 20.69 -2.49
CA VAL A 196 -7.29 19.65 -2.69
C VAL A 196 -7.96 18.52 -3.44
N GLN A 197 -7.76 18.49 -4.77
CA GLN A 197 -8.06 17.30 -5.57
C GLN A 197 -6.98 16.26 -5.24
N VAL A 198 -7.37 15.23 -4.50
CA VAL A 198 -6.51 14.05 -4.29
C VAL A 198 -6.85 13.07 -5.39
N ASP A 199 -6.08 13.07 -6.47
CA ASP A 199 -6.15 12.02 -7.46
C ASP A 199 -5.80 10.67 -6.81
N SER A 200 -6.66 9.68 -7.02
CA SER A 200 -6.52 8.32 -6.51
C SER A 200 -5.32 7.63 -7.16
N VAL A 201 -4.16 7.69 -6.51
CA VAL A 201 -2.96 6.93 -6.89
C VAL A 201 -3.01 5.56 -6.21
N TYR A 202 -3.88 4.67 -6.71
CA TYR A 202 -3.78 3.24 -6.46
C TYR A 202 -3.88 2.54 -7.80
N ASP A 203 -2.73 2.06 -8.29
CA ASP A 203 -2.54 0.84 -9.08
C ASP A 203 -1.26 0.94 -9.91
N ASP A 204 -0.15 0.41 -9.37
CA ASP A 204 0.85 -0.33 -10.15
C ASP A 204 1.92 -0.92 -9.21
N TYR A 205 1.61 -2.07 -8.61
CA TYR A 205 2.63 -2.94 -8.01
C TYR A 205 3.00 -4.01 -9.03
N SER A 206 3.76 -3.62 -10.04
CA SER A 206 4.51 -4.57 -10.87
C SER A 206 5.62 -5.18 -10.00
N VAL A 207 5.47 -6.46 -9.66
CA VAL A 207 6.47 -7.26 -8.98
C VAL A 207 7.53 -7.64 -10.00
N GLU A 208 8.67 -6.94 -10.00
CA GLU A 208 9.84 -7.38 -10.75
C GLU A 208 10.36 -8.69 -10.12
N SER A 209 10.10 -9.80 -10.79
CA SER A 209 10.66 -11.10 -10.48
C SER A 209 12.17 -11.07 -10.77
N SER A 210 12.98 -10.93 -9.73
CA SER A 210 14.43 -11.15 -9.85
C SER A 210 14.69 -12.64 -10.09
N GLU A 211 14.96 -13.00 -11.34
CA GLU A 211 15.54 -14.30 -11.69
C GLU A 211 16.89 -14.43 -10.97
N SER A 212 16.98 -15.37 -10.04
CA SER A 212 18.24 -15.72 -9.38
C SER A 212 18.83 -16.93 -10.08
N ASP A 213 20.01 -16.73 -10.67
CA ASP A 213 20.83 -17.73 -11.33
C ASP A 213 21.09 -18.94 -10.42
N PHE A 214 20.36 -20.03 -10.66
CA PHE A 214 20.60 -21.32 -10.02
C PHE A 214 21.75 -22.03 -10.74
N LYS A 215 22.99 -21.80 -10.30
CA LYS A 215 24.14 -22.60 -10.74
C LYS A 215 23.99 -24.05 -10.25
N GLN A 216 23.81 -24.97 -11.20
CA GLN A 216 23.82 -26.40 -10.91
C GLN A 216 25.24 -26.85 -10.46
N PRO A 217 25.35 -27.73 -9.44
CA PRO A 217 26.62 -28.32 -9.06
C PRO A 217 27.09 -29.34 -10.10
N LYS A 218 28.37 -29.24 -10.49
CA LYS A 218 29.05 -30.25 -11.31
C LYS A 218 29.17 -31.54 -10.50
N ALA A 219 28.67 -32.64 -11.06
CA ALA A 219 28.90 -33.98 -10.54
C ALA A 219 30.39 -34.33 -10.65
N ALA A 220 30.92 -34.94 -9.59
CA ALA A 220 32.24 -35.55 -9.52
C ALA A 220 32.16 -37.04 -9.85
#